data_AF-A0A7M1URT4-F1
#
_entry.id   AF-A0A7M1URT4-F1
#
_cell.length_a   1.000
_cell.length_b   1.000
_cell.length_c   1.000
_cell.angle_alpha   90.00
_cell.angle_beta   90.00
_cell.angle_gamma   90.00
#
_symmetry.space_group_name_H-M   'P 1'
#
loop_
_entity.id
_entity.type
_entity.pdbx_description
1 polymer ?
#
loop_
_entity_poly.entity_id
_entity_poly.type
_entity_poly.pdbx_seq_one_letter_code
_entity_poly.pdbx_strand_id
1 'polypeptide(L)' 'MRLKCPNCGFEGEMKEFSYMYETTIYVVEEHSLPEERERPILIVCPRCGEGFFLESPYSRAAQFLEATSKH' A
#
# COMPACT_ATOMS: atom_id res chain seq x y z
N MET A 1 7.09 -14.85 -10.89
CA MET A 1 6.70 -14.89 -9.47
C MET A 1 5.19 -15.04 -9.41
N ARG A 2 4.68 -15.91 -8.53
CA ARG A 2 3.22 -16.11 -8.34
C ARG A 2 2.74 -15.37 -7.12
N LEU A 3 1.49 -14.91 -7.16
CA LEU A 3 0.83 -14.20 -6.08
C LEU A 3 -0.49 -14.88 -5.75
N LYS A 4 -0.77 -15.01 -4.45
CA LYS A 4 -2.03 -15.55 -3.93
C LYS A 4 -2.85 -14.42 -3.31
N CYS A 5 -4.10 -14.28 -3.75
CA CYS A 5 -5.05 -13.36 -3.14
C CYS A 5 -5.43 -13.86 -1.73
N PRO A 6 -5.25 -13.06 -0.67
CA PRO A 6 -5.60 -13.46 0.69
C PRO A 6 -7.11 -13.53 0.92
N ASN A 7 -7.90 -12.83 0.10
CA ASN A 7 -9.35 -12.70 0.29
C ASN A 7 -10.13 -13.86 -0.34
N CYS A 8 -9.73 -14.34 -1.53
CA CYS A 8 -10.46 -15.40 -2.26
C CYS A 8 -9.61 -16.63 -2.62
N GLY A 9 -8.30 -16.63 -2.31
CA GLY A 9 -7.41 -17.75 -2.54
C GLY A 9 -6.92 -17.94 -3.99
N PHE A 10 -7.32 -17.09 -4.94
CA PHE A 10 -6.82 -17.14 -6.33
C PHE A 10 -5.30 -17.04 -6.37
N GLU A 11 -4.66 -17.91 -7.15
CA GLU A 11 -3.21 -17.91 -7.39
C GLU A 11 -2.94 -17.65 -8.88
N GLY A 12 -2.16 -16.62 -9.17
CA GLY A 12 -1.84 -16.21 -10.54
C GLY A 12 -0.46 -15.58 -10.67
N GLU A 13 -0.05 -15.30 -11.89
CA GLU A 13 1.12 -14.47 -12.17
C GLU A 13 0.85 -13.02 -11.76
N MET A 14 1.90 -12.33 -11.31
CA MET A 14 1.80 -10.92 -10.91
C MET A 14 1.15 -10.00 -11.96
N LYS A 15 1.40 -10.26 -13.26
CA LYS A 15 0.83 -9.48 -14.37
C LYS A 15 -0.69 -9.59 -14.51
N GLU A 16 -1.29 -10.59 -13.87
CA GLU A 16 -2.75 -10.78 -13.87
C GLU A 16 -3.45 -9.89 -12.84
N PHE A 17 -2.69 -9.33 -11.89
CA PHE A 17 -3.21 -8.40 -10.89
C PHE A 17 -3.06 -6.96 -11.37
N SER A 18 -3.97 -6.09 -10.91
CA SER A 18 -3.84 -4.65 -11.11
C SER A 18 -3.14 -4.02 -9.91
N TYR A 19 -2.40 -2.95 -10.17
CA TYR A 19 -1.66 -2.21 -9.15
C TYR A 19 -2.17 -0.79 -9.09
N MET A 20 -2.57 -0.34 -7.91
CA MET A 20 -3.08 1.00 -7.68
C MET A 20 -2.12 1.76 -6.76
N TYR A 21 -1.66 2.91 -7.27
CA TYR A 21 -0.82 3.84 -6.55
C TYR A 21 -1.68 5.06 -6.18
N GLU A 22 -1.76 5.34 -4.89
CA GLU A 22 -2.36 6.58 -4.40
C GLU A 22 -1.25 7.61 -4.21
N THR A 23 -1.47 8.82 -4.72
CA THR A 23 -0.57 9.96 -4.51
C THR A 23 -1.37 11.13 -3.93
N THR A 24 -0.84 11.76 -2.88
CA THR A 24 -1.41 12.99 -2.33
C THR A 24 -0.57 14.17 -2.78
N ILE A 25 -1.21 15.17 -3.39
CA ILE A 25 -0.54 16.43 -3.77
C ILE A 25 -0.94 17.49 -2.75
N TYR A 26 0.03 17.96 -1.96
CA TYR A 26 -0.18 19.08 -1.06
C TYR A 26 0.01 20.38 -1.83
N VAL A 27 -1.04 21.21 -1.90
CA VAL A 27 -0.96 22.53 -2.52
C VAL A 27 -0.81 23.57 -1.41
N VAL A 28 0.28 24.33 -1.46
CA VAL A 28 0.55 25.45 -0.56
C VAL A 28 0.80 26.68 -1.42
N GLU A 29 -0.10 27.67 -1.31
CA GLU A 29 -0.14 28.85 -2.18
C GLU A 29 -0.16 28.44 -3.67
N GLU A 30 0.89 28.75 -4.44
CA GLU A 30 1.01 28.44 -5.87
C GLU A 30 1.95 27.25 -6.15
N HIS A 31 2.34 26.50 -5.12
CA HIS A 31 3.31 25.41 -5.23
C HIS A 31 2.75 24.07 -4.73
N SER A 32 3.17 22.98 -5.36
CA SER A 32 2.95 21.63 -4.86
C SER A 32 4.14 21.18 -4.01
N LEU A 33 3.89 20.71 -2.79
CA LEU A 33 4.90 20.04 -1.97
C LEU A 33 4.88 18.53 -2.21
N PRO A 34 6.05 17.87 -2.33
CA PRO A 34 6.13 16.43 -2.45
C PRO A 34 5.67 15.76 -1.15
N GLU A 35 4.96 14.64 -1.27
CA GLU A 35 4.65 13.77 -0.15
C GLU A 35 5.89 12.92 0.19
N GLU A 36 6.46 13.10 1.38
CA GLU A 36 7.61 12.29 1.84
C GLU A 36 7.21 10.89 2.33
N ARG A 37 5.91 10.61 2.44
CA ARG A 37 5.40 9.35 2.96
C ARG A 37 5.40 8.27 1.88
N GLU A 38 6.17 7.22 2.09
CA GLU A 38 6.03 6.00 1.29
C GLU A 38 4.70 5.30 1.60
N ARG A 39 3.89 5.08 0.57
CA ARG A 39 2.65 4.30 0.64
C ARG A 39 2.89 2.96 -0.06
N PRO A 40 2.54 1.81 0.54
CA PRO A 40 2.65 0.54 -0.17
C PRO A 40 1.64 0.49 -1.32
N ILE A 41 2.01 -0.30 -2.33
CA ILE A 41 1.19 -0.49 -3.53
C ILE A 41 -0.02 -1.33 -3.17
N LEU A 42 -1.23 -0.86 -3.52
CA LEU A 42 -2.43 -1.69 -3.41
C LEU A 42 -2.50 -2.63 -4.60
N ILE A 43 -2.64 -3.92 -4.33
CA ILE A 43 -2.82 -4.95 -5.36
C ILE A 43 -4.28 -5.33 -5.41
N VAL A 44 -4.87 -5.32 -6.60
CA VAL A 44 -6.28 -5.63 -6.83
C VAL A 44 -6.40 -7.00 -7.51
N CYS A 45 -7.17 -7.89 -6.88
CA CYS A 45 -7.41 -9.24 -7.38
C CYS A 45 -8.34 -9.24 -8.59
N PRO A 46 -7.99 -9.88 -9.72
CA PRO A 46 -8.85 -9.93 -10.91
C PRO A 46 -10.09 -10.82 -10.72
N ARG A 47 -10.13 -11.62 -9.65
CA ARG A 47 -11.22 -12.58 -9.39
C ARG A 47 -12.29 -12.04 -8.45
N CYS A 48 -11.89 -11.43 -7.34
CA CYS A 48 -12.85 -10.91 -6.35
C CYS A 48 -12.94 -9.38 -6.34
N GLY A 49 -12.05 -8.66 -7.03
CA GLY A 49 -12.03 -7.20 -7.03
C GLY A 49 -11.47 -6.55 -5.75
N GLU A 50 -11.24 -7.34 -4.70
CA GLU A 50 -10.71 -6.83 -3.44
C GLU A 50 -9.24 -6.42 -3.54
N GLY A 51 -8.92 -5.30 -2.89
CA GLY A 51 -7.57 -4.80 -2.72
C GLY A 51 -6.86 -5.43 -1.52
N PHE A 52 -5.55 -5.65 -1.62
CA PHE A 52 -4.71 -6.07 -0.51
C PHE A 52 -3.28 -5.53 -0.66
N PHE A 53 -2.54 -5.52 0.45
CA PHE A 53 -1.14 -5.12 0.50
C PHE A 53 -0.25 -6.33 0.78
N LEU A 54 0.96 -6.35 0.19
CA LEU A 54 1.96 -7.39 0.49
C LEU A 54 2.66 -7.15 1.83
N GLU A 55 2.71 -5.89 2.26
CA GLU A 55 3.29 -5.44 3.51
C GLU A 55 2.28 -4.56 4.24
N SER A 56 2.32 -4.53 5.56
CA SER A 56 1.43 -3.65 6.33
C SER A 56 1.69 -2.18 5.97
N PRO A 57 0.67 -1.40 5.55
CA PRO A 57 0.82 0.03 5.27
C PRO A 57 1.17 0.87 6.49
N TYR A 58 1.04 0.29 7.69
CA TYR A 58 1.32 0.96 8.95
C TYR A 58 2.59 0.46 9.62
N SER A 59 3.38 -0.38 8.96
CA SER A 59 4.62 -0.94 9.52
C SER A 59 5.56 0.13 10.07
N ARG A 60 5.76 1.23 9.33
CA ARG A 60 6.57 2.39 9.79
C ARG A 60 5.93 3.14 10.97
N ALA A 61 4.61 3.33 10.94
CA ALA A 61 3.88 3.99 12.02
C ALA A 61 3.90 3.16 13.31
N ALA A 62 3.75 1.83 13.19
CA ALA A 62 3.85 0.89 14.31
C ALA A 62 5.23 0.94 14.96
N GLN A 63 6.32 0.93 14.18
CA GLN A 63 7.69 1.08 14.68
C GLN A 63 7.89 2.40 15.44
N PHE A 64 7.34 3.51 14.92
CA PHE A 64 7.42 4.81 15.59
C PHE A 64 6.69 4.79 16.94
N LEU A 65 5.47 4.24 16.99
CA LEU A 65 4.69 4.12 18.22
C LEU A 65 5.40 3.25 19.27
N GLU A 66 6.02 2.14 18.86
CA GLU A 66 6.83 1.27 19.72
C GLU A 66 8.09 1.98 20.26
N ALA A 67 8.72 2.85 19.47
CA ALA A 67 9.88 3.62 19.90
C ALA A 67 9.51 4.71 20.92
N THR A 68 8.37 5.37 20.74
CA THR A 68 7.91 6.44 21.64
C THR A 68 7.26 5.97 22.94
N SER A 69 6.83 4.70 23.02
CA SER A 69 6.18 4.13 24.20
C SER A 69 7.15 3.53 25.23
N LYS A 70 8.47 3.56 24.94
CA LYS A 70 9.55 3.13 25.84
C LYS A 70 10.16 4.28 26.67
N HIS A 71 9.56 5.47 26.63
CA HIS A 71 9.92 6.65 27.42
C HIS A 71 8.68 7.19 28.14
#